data_AF-A0A6P0Z9H3-F1
#
_entry.id   AF-A0A6P0Z9H3-F1
#
_cell.length_a   1.000
_cell.length_b   1.000
_cell.length_c   1.000
_cell.angle_alpha   90.00
_cell.angle_beta   90.00
_cell.angle_gamma   90.00
#
_symmetry.space_group_name_H-M   'P 1'
#
loop_
_entity.id
_entity.type
_entity.pdbx_description
1 polymer ?
#
loop_
_entity_poly.entity_id
_entity_poly.type
_entity_poly.pdbx_seq_one_letter_code
_entity_poly.pdbx_strand_id
1 'polypeptide(L)'
;LIFWPLISAVIAAIPTFLGEELQLRAPSPEKRQNLVVLFSSQLLLTSWFQFAFLIQDWTLQYPSILTDDFNKSAFVIKVESLPSDPPRGALILNTMKTQLEEQFKNKNWSEVERLLLEREREKLLAAIEQEARKQISSEEIKEDLLWDITSDIKKQGSGYNLEILAAWEGPRSQPQKYSLKQSCQIDQVYPQNDAATNSIGKIECKPLQGWGIDSPIIS
;
A
#
# COMPACT_ATOMS: atom_id res chain seq x y z
N LEU A 1 12.29 21.83 -0.92
CA LEU A 1 11.97 22.58 -2.16
C LEU A 1 13.24 22.75 -2.98
N ILE A 2 13.20 22.52 -4.29
CA ILE A 2 14.40 22.52 -5.15
C ILE A 2 14.55 23.89 -5.80
N PHE A 3 15.36 24.75 -5.16
CA PHE A 3 15.53 26.14 -5.57
C PHE A 3 16.72 26.38 -6.50
N TRP A 4 17.61 25.41 -6.70
CA TRP A 4 18.84 25.62 -7.49
C TRP A 4 18.57 26.13 -8.92
N PRO A 5 17.53 25.70 -9.67
CA PRO A 5 17.25 26.26 -11.00
C PRO A 5 16.90 27.76 -10.93
N LEU A 6 16.11 28.16 -9.93
CA LEU A 6 15.77 29.56 -9.69
C LEU A 6 16.98 30.39 -9.25
N ILE A 7 17.84 29.85 -8.37
CA ILE A 7 19.08 30.50 -7.95
C ILE A 7 20.01 30.70 -9.17
N SER A 8 20.14 29.70 -10.03
CA SER A 8 20.90 29.81 -11.29
C SER A 8 20.33 30.89 -12.21
N ALA A 9 18.99 31.00 -12.31
CA ALA A 9 18.32 32.06 -13.07
C ALA A 9 18.67 33.45 -12.52
N VAL A 10 18.63 33.61 -11.20
CA VAL A 10 18.99 34.87 -10.52
C VAL A 10 20.44 35.23 -10.79
N ILE A 11 21.37 34.29 -10.63
CA ILE A 11 22.81 34.52 -10.88
C ILE A 11 23.04 34.92 -12.35
N ALA A 12 22.41 34.23 -13.29
CA ALA A 12 22.51 34.53 -14.71
C ALA A 12 21.88 35.89 -15.08
N ALA A 13 20.91 36.38 -14.30
CA ALA A 13 20.27 37.67 -14.51
C ALA A 13 21.08 38.86 -13.97
N ILE A 14 21.93 38.68 -12.95
CA ILE A 14 22.78 39.73 -12.37
C ILE A 14 23.50 40.59 -13.43
N PRO A 15 24.26 40.02 -14.40
CA PRO A 15 24.99 40.82 -15.37
C PRO A 15 24.08 41.65 -16.29
N THR A 16 22.82 41.25 -16.49
CA THR A 16 21.88 42.05 -17.30
C THR A 16 21.36 43.29 -16.60
N PHE A 17 21.53 43.41 -15.27
CA PHE A 17 21.18 44.59 -14.48
C PHE A 17 22.39 45.48 -14.14
N LEU A 18 23.62 45.02 -14.40
CA LEU A 18 24.86 45.76 -14.15
C LEU A 18 25.37 46.39 -15.44
N GLY A 19 25.61 47.71 -15.43
CA GLY A 19 26.33 48.41 -16.50
C GLY A 19 27.85 48.20 -16.47
N GLU A 20 28.57 48.77 -17.44
CA GLU A 20 30.05 48.69 -17.56
C GLU A 20 30.79 49.23 -16.32
N GLU A 21 30.16 50.12 -15.55
CA GLU A 21 30.68 50.67 -14.29
C GLU A 21 29.99 50.12 -13.03
N LEU A 22 29.36 48.94 -13.10
CA LEU A 22 28.56 48.34 -12.01
C LEU A 22 27.34 49.18 -11.57
N GLN A 23 26.92 50.15 -12.36
CA GLN A 23 25.71 50.93 -12.09
C GLN A 23 24.45 50.10 -12.40
N LEU A 24 23.47 50.14 -11.50
CA LEU A 24 22.17 49.49 -11.71
C LEU A 24 21.45 50.12 -12.89
N ARG A 25 21.20 49.33 -13.94
CA ARG A 25 20.48 49.78 -15.14
C ARG A 25 19.30 48.87 -15.43
N ALA A 26 18.18 49.48 -15.84
CA ALA A 26 17.05 48.71 -16.33
C ALA A 26 17.40 48.05 -17.67
N PRO A 27 17.20 46.72 -17.83
CA PRO A 27 17.51 46.01 -19.06
C PRO A 27 16.63 46.51 -20.22
N SER A 28 17.14 46.39 -21.45
CA SER A 28 16.38 46.68 -22.67
C SER A 28 15.17 45.73 -22.82
N PRO A 29 14.13 46.10 -23.58
CA PRO A 29 12.94 45.27 -23.75
C PRO A 29 13.23 43.82 -24.20
N GLU A 30 14.19 43.64 -25.11
CA GLU A 30 14.63 42.31 -25.58
C GLU A 30 15.29 41.49 -24.47
N LYS A 31 16.17 42.10 -23.67
CA LYS A 31 16.79 41.45 -22.50
C LYS A 31 15.74 41.09 -21.45
N ARG A 32 14.69 41.91 -21.26
CA ARG A 32 13.57 41.59 -20.37
C ARG A 32 12.81 40.35 -20.84
N GLN A 33 12.55 40.22 -22.13
CA GLN A 33 11.88 39.04 -22.69
C GLN A 33 12.72 37.77 -22.47
N ASN A 34 14.03 37.83 -22.71
CA ASN A 34 14.94 36.71 -22.45
C ASN A 34 14.98 36.34 -20.97
N LEU A 35 14.95 37.33 -20.07
CA LEU A 35 14.84 37.08 -18.63
C LEU A 35 13.51 36.40 -18.27
N VAL A 36 12.39 36.83 -18.84
CA VAL A 36 11.09 36.18 -18.61
C VAL A 36 11.14 34.71 -19.05
N VAL A 37 11.65 34.44 -20.25
CA VAL A 37 11.80 33.05 -20.75
C VAL A 37 12.74 32.23 -19.86
N LEU A 38 13.86 32.82 -19.43
CA LEU A 38 14.79 32.18 -18.49
C LEU A 38 14.10 31.84 -17.17
N PHE A 39 13.45 32.80 -16.50
CA PHE A 39 12.77 32.56 -15.24
C PHE A 39 11.60 31.57 -15.39
N SER A 40 10.79 31.67 -16.44
CA SER A 40 9.70 30.74 -16.71
C SER A 40 10.21 29.31 -16.94
N SER A 41 11.30 29.14 -17.71
CA SER A 41 11.91 27.81 -17.92
C SER A 41 12.48 27.23 -16.63
N GLN A 42 13.20 28.02 -15.83
CA GLN A 42 13.72 27.55 -14.54
C GLN A 42 12.61 27.24 -13.53
N LEU A 43 11.51 28.00 -13.54
CA LEU A 43 10.32 27.71 -12.73
C LEU A 43 9.69 26.38 -13.14
N LEU A 44 9.52 26.14 -14.45
CA LEU A 44 9.01 24.87 -14.97
C LEU A 44 9.89 23.69 -14.54
N LEU A 45 11.22 23.82 -14.63
CA LEU A 45 12.15 22.79 -14.15
C LEU A 45 12.02 22.55 -12.64
N THR A 46 11.96 23.62 -11.85
CA THR A 46 11.75 23.52 -10.40
C THR A 46 10.43 22.81 -10.07
N SER A 47 9.34 23.14 -10.76
CA SER A 47 8.04 22.46 -10.58
C SER A 47 8.11 20.99 -10.98
N TRP A 48 8.78 20.67 -12.10
CA TRP A 48 8.95 19.30 -12.57
C TRP A 48 9.72 18.44 -11.56
N PHE A 49 10.85 18.94 -11.05
CA PHE A 49 11.61 18.20 -10.04
C PHE A 49 10.84 18.04 -8.74
N GLN A 50 10.16 19.08 -8.27
CA GLN A 50 9.33 18.97 -7.06
C GLN A 50 8.23 17.92 -7.22
N PHE A 51 7.57 17.90 -8.38
CA PHE A 51 6.58 16.89 -8.68
C PHE A 51 7.18 15.48 -8.70
N ALA A 52 8.34 15.29 -9.33
CA ALA A 52 9.02 13.99 -9.38
C ALA A 52 9.35 13.45 -7.98
N PHE A 53 9.92 14.28 -7.09
CA PHE A 53 10.23 13.85 -5.73
C PHE A 53 8.99 13.64 -4.87
N LEU A 54 7.95 14.45 -5.07
CA LEU A 54 6.67 14.24 -4.40
C LEU A 54 6.08 12.88 -4.76
N ILE A 55 6.07 12.52 -6.04
CA ILE A 55 5.59 11.21 -6.49
C ILE A 55 6.47 10.08 -5.93
N GLN A 56 7.80 10.24 -5.94
CA GLN A 56 8.72 9.25 -5.37
C GLN A 56 8.45 8.99 -3.88
N ASP A 57 8.35 10.04 -3.06
CA ASP A 57 8.02 9.93 -1.64
C ASP A 57 6.64 9.29 -1.43
N TRP A 58 5.66 9.69 -2.25
CA TRP A 58 4.32 9.13 -2.17
C TRP A 58 4.30 7.63 -2.51
N THR A 59 5.05 7.18 -3.52
CA THR A 59 5.15 5.76 -3.86
C THR A 59 5.87 4.92 -2.81
N LEU A 60 6.80 5.51 -2.04
CA LEU A 60 7.44 4.83 -0.91
C LEU A 60 6.45 4.67 0.26
N GLN A 61 5.63 5.68 0.53
CA GLN A 61 4.66 5.69 1.62
C GLN A 61 3.37 4.94 1.30
N TYR A 62 3.07 4.75 0.00
CA TYR A 62 1.85 4.12 -0.50
C TYR A 62 2.13 3.16 -1.69
N PRO A 63 2.91 2.08 -1.48
CA PRO A 63 3.27 1.15 -2.55
C PRO A 63 2.08 0.50 -3.28
N SER A 64 0.94 0.27 -2.62
CA SER A 64 -0.23 -0.34 -3.29
C SER A 64 -0.81 0.54 -4.38
N ILE A 65 -0.51 1.83 -4.39
CA ILE A 65 -0.93 2.74 -5.46
C ILE A 65 -0.36 2.28 -6.81
N LEU A 66 0.80 1.63 -6.84
CA LEU A 66 1.39 1.07 -8.07
C LEU A 66 0.54 -0.03 -8.71
N THR A 67 -0.25 -0.74 -7.89
CA THR A 67 -1.19 -1.77 -8.35
C THR A 67 -2.50 -1.18 -8.90
N ASP A 68 -2.74 0.12 -8.74
CA ASP A 68 -3.94 0.79 -9.25
C ASP A 68 -3.86 1.07 -10.76
N ASP A 69 -5.01 1.34 -11.39
CA ASP A 69 -5.09 1.67 -12.81
C ASP A 69 -4.90 3.17 -13.04
N PHE A 70 -3.86 3.55 -13.79
CA PHE A 70 -3.57 4.94 -14.18
C PHE A 70 -3.83 5.23 -15.66
N ASN A 71 -4.55 4.37 -16.38
CA ASN A 71 -4.83 4.56 -17.81
C ASN A 71 -5.55 5.88 -18.15
N LYS A 72 -6.19 6.52 -17.16
CA LYS A 72 -6.83 7.85 -17.30
C LYS A 72 -6.02 9.00 -16.69
N SER A 73 -4.79 8.74 -16.26
CA SER A 73 -3.91 9.77 -15.71
C SER A 73 -3.26 10.57 -16.82
N ALA A 74 -3.25 11.89 -16.67
CA ALA A 74 -2.50 12.78 -17.57
C ALA A 74 -0.99 12.82 -17.25
N PHE A 75 -0.56 12.19 -16.14
CA PHE A 75 0.79 12.36 -15.58
C PHE A 75 1.55 11.06 -15.34
N VAL A 76 0.86 9.94 -15.15
CA VAL A 76 1.47 8.64 -14.84
C VAL A 76 1.08 7.63 -15.91
N ILE A 77 2.07 7.12 -16.63
CA ILE A 77 1.89 6.04 -17.62
C ILE A 77 2.63 4.80 -17.14
N LYS A 78 1.99 3.63 -17.26
CA LYS A 78 2.68 2.35 -16.99
C LYS A 78 3.55 2.01 -18.20
N VAL A 79 4.86 2.03 -18.01
CA VAL A 79 5.83 1.64 -19.05
C VAL A 79 6.10 0.15 -18.91
N GLU A 80 5.39 -0.65 -19.72
CA GLU A 80 5.50 -2.11 -19.86
C GLU A 80 5.28 -2.92 -18.56
N SER A 81 4.56 -4.04 -18.65
CA SER A 81 4.03 -4.79 -17.51
C SER A 81 5.12 -5.57 -16.77
N LEU A 82 5.98 -4.86 -16.02
CA LEU A 82 6.72 -5.49 -14.94
C LEU A 82 5.71 -6.10 -13.96
N PRO A 83 5.96 -7.32 -13.44
CA PRO A 83 5.09 -7.92 -12.45
C PRO A 83 4.97 -6.95 -11.27
N SER A 84 3.77 -6.43 -11.05
CA SER A 84 3.50 -5.54 -9.94
C SER A 84 3.58 -6.35 -8.67
N ASP A 85 4.33 -5.86 -7.68
CA ASP A 85 4.27 -6.41 -6.35
C ASP A 85 2.82 -6.42 -5.85
N PRO A 86 2.42 -7.44 -5.08
CA PRO A 86 1.07 -7.50 -4.55
C PRO A 86 0.83 -6.29 -3.63
N PRO A 87 -0.42 -5.78 -3.56
CA PRO A 87 -0.73 -4.67 -2.67
C PRO A 87 -0.37 -5.03 -1.24
N ARG A 88 0.01 -4.03 -0.44
CA ARG A 88 0.47 -4.20 0.93
C ARG A 88 -0.55 -4.91 1.84
N GLY A 89 -1.85 -4.70 1.60
CA GLY A 89 -2.92 -5.46 2.26
C GLY A 89 -2.79 -6.98 2.07
N ALA A 90 -2.22 -7.43 0.95
CA ALA A 90 -1.96 -8.84 0.69
C ALA A 90 -0.81 -9.36 1.58
N LEU A 91 0.22 -8.55 1.80
CA LEU A 91 1.29 -8.88 2.74
C LEU A 91 0.72 -9.01 4.16
N ILE A 92 -0.12 -8.06 4.59
CA ILE A 92 -0.79 -8.10 5.90
C ILE A 92 -1.59 -9.40 6.05
N LEU A 93 -2.48 -9.69 5.09
CA LEU A 93 -3.33 -10.89 5.17
C LEU A 93 -2.53 -12.20 5.09
N ASN A 94 -1.46 -12.26 4.30
CA ASN A 94 -0.60 -13.44 4.22
C ASN A 94 0.16 -13.67 5.55
N THR A 95 0.69 -12.62 6.16
CA THR A 95 1.34 -12.73 7.47
C THR A 95 0.34 -13.12 8.56
N MET A 96 -0.86 -12.53 8.55
CA MET A 96 -1.94 -12.93 9.46
C MET A 96 -2.33 -14.40 9.26
N LYS A 97 -2.42 -14.88 8.01
CA LYS A 97 -2.66 -16.30 7.70
C LYS A 97 -1.61 -17.19 8.36
N THR A 98 -0.33 -16.91 8.20
CA THR A 98 0.75 -17.72 8.79
C THR A 98 0.65 -17.75 10.31
N GLN A 99 0.37 -16.61 10.94
CA GLN A 99 0.19 -16.54 12.39
C GLN A 99 -1.06 -17.27 12.86
N LEU A 100 -2.17 -17.19 12.12
CA LEU A 100 -3.37 -17.98 12.41
C LEU A 100 -3.09 -19.49 12.31
N GLU A 101 -2.42 -19.93 11.25
CA GLU A 101 -2.03 -21.35 11.12
C GLU A 101 -1.19 -21.81 12.31
N GLU A 102 -0.27 -20.98 12.80
CA GLU A 102 0.54 -21.26 13.98
C GLU A 102 -0.28 -21.28 15.28
N GLN A 103 -1.21 -20.33 15.46
CA GLN A 103 -2.07 -20.26 16.64
C GLN A 103 -3.01 -21.46 16.75
N PHE A 104 -3.43 -22.07 15.64
CA PHE A 104 -4.33 -23.24 15.67
C PHE A 104 -3.57 -24.58 15.61
N LYS A 105 -2.27 -24.55 15.32
CA LYS A 105 -1.43 -25.75 15.20
C LYS A 105 -1.43 -26.56 16.50
N ASN A 106 -1.73 -27.86 16.39
CA ASN A 106 -1.72 -28.82 17.49
C ASN A 106 -2.64 -28.47 18.69
N LYS A 107 -3.64 -27.59 18.50
CA LYS A 107 -4.65 -27.32 19.52
C LYS A 107 -5.78 -28.35 19.50
N ASN A 108 -6.28 -28.68 20.68
CA ASN A 108 -7.46 -29.53 20.80
C ASN A 108 -8.70 -28.79 20.28
N TRP A 109 -9.66 -29.53 19.73
CA TRP A 109 -10.87 -28.95 19.16
C TRP A 109 -11.64 -28.07 20.15
N SER A 110 -11.72 -28.47 21.42
CA SER A 110 -12.37 -27.67 22.47
C SER A 110 -11.69 -26.32 22.71
N GLU A 111 -10.36 -26.25 22.60
CA GLU A 111 -9.61 -25.00 22.70
C GLU A 111 -9.84 -24.12 21.47
N VAL A 112 -9.91 -24.74 20.29
CA VAL A 112 -10.22 -24.09 19.02
C VAL A 112 -11.62 -23.49 19.07
N GLU A 113 -12.65 -24.24 19.45
CA GLU A 113 -14.01 -23.71 19.59
C GLU A 113 -14.08 -22.53 20.56
N ARG A 114 -13.33 -22.58 21.67
CA ARG A 114 -13.24 -21.46 22.61
C ARG A 114 -12.61 -20.22 21.97
N LEU A 115 -11.59 -20.38 21.12
CA LEU A 115 -10.96 -19.27 20.41
C LEU A 115 -11.86 -18.69 19.30
N LEU A 116 -12.83 -19.45 18.80
CA LEU A 116 -13.77 -19.00 17.78
C LEU A 116 -14.96 -18.22 18.35
N LEU A 117 -15.15 -18.22 19.68
CA LEU A 117 -16.11 -17.35 20.36
C LEU A 117 -15.81 -15.89 20.04
N GLU A 118 -16.86 -15.09 19.88
CA GLU A 118 -16.79 -13.72 19.34
C GLU A 118 -15.73 -12.85 20.02
N ARG A 119 -15.77 -12.77 21.34
CA ARG A 119 -14.85 -11.92 22.12
C ARG A 119 -13.39 -12.41 22.04
N GLU A 120 -13.18 -13.71 22.10
CA GLU A 120 -11.86 -14.34 22.04
C GLU A 120 -11.27 -14.22 20.63
N ARG A 121 -12.10 -14.40 19.60
CA ARG A 121 -11.76 -14.26 18.19
C ARG A 121 -11.34 -12.84 17.85
N GLU A 122 -12.11 -11.85 18.27
CA GLU A 122 -11.76 -10.43 18.05
C GLU A 122 -10.43 -10.06 18.68
N LYS A 123 -10.18 -10.51 19.92
CA LYS A 123 -8.89 -10.31 20.59
C LYS A 123 -7.74 -11.01 19.88
N LEU A 124 -7.95 -12.24 19.45
CA LEU A 124 -6.95 -13.03 18.72
C LEU A 124 -6.59 -12.35 17.39
N LEU A 125 -7.60 -11.96 16.61
CA LEU A 125 -7.40 -11.31 15.32
C LEU A 125 -6.75 -9.93 15.47
N ALA A 126 -7.14 -9.13 16.44
CA ALA A 126 -6.50 -7.84 16.71
C ALA A 126 -5.02 -8.01 17.11
N ALA A 127 -4.70 -9.04 17.91
CA ALA A 127 -3.31 -9.33 18.29
C ALA A 127 -2.48 -9.79 17.08
N ILE A 128 -3.03 -10.69 16.26
CA ILE A 128 -2.39 -11.18 15.04
C ILE A 128 -2.20 -10.05 14.02
N GLU A 129 -3.19 -9.18 13.85
CA GLU A 129 -3.09 -8.02 12.97
C GLU A 129 -1.98 -7.07 13.41
N GLN A 130 -1.92 -6.72 14.71
CA GLN A 130 -0.87 -5.87 15.25
C GLN A 130 0.52 -6.48 15.05
N GLU A 131 0.67 -7.78 15.29
CA GLU A 131 1.93 -8.47 15.11
C GLU A 131 2.32 -8.58 13.63
N ALA A 132 1.36 -8.87 12.74
CA ALA A 132 1.58 -8.88 11.29
C ALA A 132 2.09 -7.52 10.78
N ARG A 133 1.48 -6.42 11.24
CA ARG A 133 1.91 -5.06 10.89
C ARG A 133 3.34 -4.77 11.36
N LYS A 134 3.69 -5.18 12.59
CA LYS A 134 5.05 -5.03 13.12
C LYS A 134 6.09 -5.85 12.35
N GLN A 135 5.73 -7.04 11.88
CA GLN A 135 6.64 -7.90 11.12
C GLN A 135 6.91 -7.38 9.70
N ILE A 136 5.93 -6.74 9.08
CA ILE A 136 6.05 -6.23 7.70
C ILE A 136 6.75 -4.85 7.67
N SER A 137 6.69 -4.09 8.77
CA SER A 137 7.17 -2.72 8.83
C SER A 137 8.40 -2.58 9.72
N SER A 138 9.58 -2.38 9.11
CA SER A 138 10.77 -1.86 9.80
C SER A 138 10.68 -0.35 10.07
N GLU A 139 9.84 0.36 9.31
CA GLU A 139 9.56 1.80 9.40
C GLU A 139 8.05 2.06 9.33
N GLU A 140 7.54 3.12 9.95
CA GLU A 140 6.12 3.48 9.94
C GLU A 140 5.67 3.92 8.53
N ILE A 141 5.14 2.97 7.75
CA ILE A 141 4.56 3.24 6.43
C ILE A 141 3.11 3.68 6.59
N LYS A 142 2.78 4.88 6.10
CA LYS A 142 1.45 5.48 6.26
C LYS A 142 0.32 4.65 5.66
N GLU A 143 0.61 3.88 4.61
CA GLU A 143 -0.37 3.03 3.95
C GLU A 143 -1.04 2.03 4.90
N ASP A 144 -0.32 1.51 5.89
CA ASP A 144 -0.85 0.50 6.80
C ASP A 144 -2.16 0.95 7.45
N LEU A 145 -2.22 2.21 7.85
CA LEU A 145 -3.38 2.80 8.52
C LEU A 145 -4.62 2.94 7.61
N LEU A 146 -4.48 2.76 6.31
CA LEU A 146 -5.56 2.88 5.31
C LEU A 146 -6.15 1.51 4.93
N TRP A 147 -5.65 0.43 5.53
CA TRP A 147 -6.21 -0.91 5.39
C TRP A 147 -7.08 -1.23 6.60
N ASP A 148 -8.39 -1.24 6.40
CA ASP A 148 -9.37 -1.68 7.39
C ASP A 148 -9.53 -3.20 7.32
N ILE A 149 -9.22 -3.88 8.41
CA ILE A 149 -9.25 -5.34 8.51
C ILE A 149 -10.50 -5.75 9.29
N THR A 150 -11.40 -6.45 8.61
CA THR A 150 -12.62 -6.98 9.22
C THR A 150 -12.68 -8.49 9.05
N SER A 151 -13.47 -9.15 9.91
CA SER A 151 -13.62 -10.60 9.85
C SER A 151 -15.06 -11.04 10.09
N ASP A 152 -15.47 -12.10 9.41
CA ASP A 152 -16.74 -12.78 9.63
C ASP A 152 -16.49 -14.29 9.76
N ILE A 153 -17.33 -14.98 10.52
CA ILE A 153 -17.23 -16.42 10.70
C ILE A 153 -18.59 -17.08 10.46
N LYS A 154 -18.59 -18.12 9.64
CA LYS A 154 -19.81 -18.88 9.33
C LYS A 154 -19.58 -20.34 9.63
N LYS A 155 -20.55 -20.95 10.32
CA LYS A 155 -20.54 -22.40 10.52
C LYS A 155 -20.72 -23.09 9.17
N GLN A 156 -19.86 -24.04 8.84
CA GLN A 156 -19.89 -24.77 7.58
C GLN A 156 -19.61 -26.26 7.84
N GLY A 157 -20.63 -27.11 7.70
CA GLY A 157 -20.52 -28.53 8.01
C GLY A 157 -20.18 -28.78 9.48
N SER A 158 -19.15 -29.59 9.73
CA SER A 158 -18.59 -29.88 11.05
C SER A 158 -17.60 -28.82 11.55
N GLY A 159 -17.35 -27.77 10.77
CA GLY A 159 -16.35 -26.75 11.06
C GLY A 159 -16.87 -25.32 10.89
N TYR A 160 -15.92 -24.41 10.70
CA TYR A 160 -16.17 -22.98 10.53
C TYR A 160 -15.35 -22.44 9.36
N ASN A 161 -15.93 -21.55 8.57
CA ASN A 161 -15.19 -20.75 7.61
C ASN A 161 -14.98 -19.35 8.19
N LEU A 162 -13.72 -19.02 8.47
CA LEU A 162 -13.28 -17.69 8.88
C LEU A 162 -12.91 -16.90 7.61
N GLU A 163 -13.57 -15.77 7.42
CA GLU A 163 -13.35 -14.87 6.30
C GLU A 163 -12.76 -13.56 6.83
N ILE A 164 -11.59 -13.19 6.33
CA ILE A 164 -10.90 -11.95 6.68
C ILE A 164 -10.87 -11.07 5.44
N LEU A 165 -11.35 -9.84 5.57
CA LEU A 165 -11.41 -8.84 4.52
C LEU A 165 -10.46 -7.70 4.86
N ALA A 166 -9.58 -7.34 3.94
CA ALA A 166 -8.83 -6.09 4.00
C ALA A 166 -9.46 -5.12 3.01
N ALA A 167 -10.19 -4.12 3.50
CA ALA A 167 -10.78 -3.06 2.72
C ALA A 167 -9.79 -1.89 2.62
N TRP A 168 -9.61 -1.37 1.40
CA TRP A 168 -8.79 -0.19 1.18
C TRP A 168 -9.61 1.09 1.36
N GLU A 169 -9.17 1.97 2.27
CA GLU A 169 -9.81 3.27 2.57
C GLU A 169 -9.02 4.48 2.05
N GLY A 170 -7.87 4.25 1.41
CA GLY A 170 -7.02 5.32 0.91
C GLY A 170 -7.45 5.93 -0.42
N PRO A 171 -6.67 6.91 -0.93
CA PRO A 171 -6.93 7.56 -2.21
C PRO A 171 -6.91 6.58 -3.38
N ARG A 172 -7.75 6.81 -4.41
CA ARG A 172 -7.89 5.96 -5.60
C ARG A 172 -8.09 6.74 -6.88
N SER A 173 -7.67 6.12 -8.00
CA SER A 173 -7.98 6.62 -9.34
C SER A 173 -9.40 6.28 -9.79
N GLN A 174 -10.01 5.23 -9.23
CA GLN A 174 -11.35 4.77 -9.56
C GLN A 174 -12.28 4.73 -8.32
N PRO A 175 -13.60 4.94 -8.50
CA PRO A 175 -14.57 4.96 -7.39
C PRO A 175 -14.98 3.57 -6.87
N GLN A 176 -14.46 2.48 -7.45
CA GLN A 176 -14.81 1.12 -7.02
C GLN A 176 -14.21 0.82 -5.63
N LYS A 177 -14.91 0.02 -4.83
CA LYS A 177 -14.37 -0.49 -3.57
C LYS A 177 -13.36 -1.60 -3.86
N TYR A 178 -12.16 -1.46 -3.32
CA TYR A 178 -11.11 -2.45 -3.44
C TYR A 178 -10.94 -3.17 -2.12
N SER A 179 -10.93 -4.49 -2.21
CA SER A 179 -10.75 -5.34 -1.05
C SER A 179 -9.98 -6.59 -1.43
N LEU A 180 -9.27 -7.10 -0.45
CA LEU A 180 -8.65 -8.41 -0.48
C LEU A 180 -9.37 -9.32 0.51
N LYS A 181 -9.49 -10.58 0.14
CA LYS A 181 -10.23 -11.57 0.90
C LYS A 181 -9.37 -12.80 1.13
N GLN A 182 -9.26 -13.19 2.39
CA GLN A 182 -8.62 -14.40 2.85
C GLN A 182 -9.67 -15.29 3.51
N SER A 183 -9.89 -16.49 2.96
CA SER A 183 -10.84 -17.47 3.49
C SER A 183 -10.09 -18.67 4.07
N CYS A 184 -10.44 -19.04 5.30
CA CYS A 184 -9.80 -20.10 6.07
C CYS A 184 -10.85 -21.06 6.62
N GLN A 185 -10.79 -22.30 6.17
CA GLN A 185 -11.62 -23.38 6.67
C GLN A 185 -10.99 -23.97 7.93
N ILE A 186 -11.78 -24.11 8.99
CA ILE A 186 -11.37 -24.63 10.30
C ILE A 186 -12.20 -25.88 10.58
N ASP A 187 -11.57 -27.04 10.52
CA ASP A 187 -12.24 -28.34 10.63
C ASP A 187 -11.75 -29.13 11.85
N GLN A 188 -12.66 -29.93 12.40
CA GLN A 188 -12.34 -30.93 13.42
C GLN A 188 -11.78 -32.17 12.73
N VAL A 189 -10.57 -32.59 13.11
CA VAL A 189 -9.91 -33.77 12.56
C VAL A 189 -9.57 -34.76 13.67
N TYR A 190 -9.79 -36.05 13.40
CA TYR A 190 -9.43 -37.15 14.29
C TYR A 190 -8.10 -37.76 13.84
N PRO A 191 -7.05 -37.76 14.67
CA PRO A 191 -5.79 -38.41 14.34
C PRO A 191 -6.01 -39.90 14.07
N GLN A 192 -5.43 -40.45 13.00
CA GLN A 192 -5.67 -41.84 12.57
C GLN A 192 -5.24 -42.94 13.57
N ASN A 193 -4.57 -42.58 14.67
CA ASN A 193 -4.05 -43.54 15.67
C ASN A 193 -4.54 -43.30 17.11
N ASP A 194 -5.35 -42.28 17.36
CA ASP A 194 -5.88 -42.00 18.70
C ASP A 194 -7.36 -42.38 18.79
N ALA A 195 -7.76 -42.96 19.92
CA ALA A 195 -9.16 -43.19 20.24
C ALA A 195 -9.96 -41.90 20.01
N ALA A 196 -11.21 -42.03 19.54
CA ALA A 196 -12.12 -40.98 19.08
C ALA A 196 -12.39 -39.80 20.07
N THR A 197 -11.70 -39.75 21.20
CA THR A 197 -11.77 -38.74 22.26
C THR A 197 -10.86 -37.51 22.06
N ASN A 198 -9.80 -37.59 21.26
CA ASN A 198 -8.85 -36.47 21.09
C ASN A 198 -8.89 -35.90 19.66
N SER A 199 -9.89 -35.09 19.36
CA SER A 199 -9.96 -34.35 18.09
C SER A 199 -9.13 -33.07 18.14
N ILE A 200 -8.39 -32.79 17.08
CA ILE A 200 -7.60 -31.57 16.89
C ILE A 200 -8.28 -30.63 15.89
N GLY A 201 -8.02 -29.32 16.01
CA GLY A 201 -8.41 -28.38 14.96
C GLY A 201 -7.37 -28.33 13.85
N LYS A 202 -7.84 -28.33 12.60
CA LYS A 202 -7.04 -28.08 11.42
C LYS A 202 -7.56 -26.83 10.72
N ILE A 203 -6.67 -25.90 10.39
CA ILE A 203 -6.98 -24.72 9.61
C ILE A 203 -6.34 -24.82 8.23
N GLU A 204 -7.11 -24.55 7.18
CA GLU A 204 -6.65 -24.51 5.80
C GLU A 204 -7.17 -23.24 5.11
N CYS A 205 -6.24 -22.37 4.73
CA CYS A 205 -6.55 -21.10 4.08
C CYS A 205 -6.37 -21.18 2.56
N LYS A 206 -7.42 -20.80 1.82
CA LYS A 206 -7.39 -20.69 0.36
C LYS A 206 -6.39 -19.62 -0.10
N PRO A 207 -5.97 -19.62 -1.38
CA PRO A 207 -5.20 -18.50 -1.93
C PRO A 207 -5.95 -17.18 -1.74
N LEU A 208 -5.19 -16.12 -1.51
CA LEU A 208 -5.73 -14.77 -1.38
C LEU A 208 -6.47 -14.37 -2.66
N GLN A 209 -7.58 -13.65 -2.52
CA GLN A 209 -8.42 -13.20 -3.63
C GLN A 209 -8.63 -11.68 -3.56
N GLY A 210 -8.84 -11.04 -4.71
CA GLY A 210 -9.22 -9.63 -4.81
C GLY A 210 -8.25 -8.73 -5.58
N TRP A 211 -8.21 -7.45 -5.18
CA TRP A 211 -7.50 -6.39 -5.90
C TRP A 211 -6.01 -6.69 -6.09
N GLY A 212 -5.50 -6.57 -7.33
CA GLY A 212 -4.10 -6.80 -7.64
C GLY A 212 -3.66 -8.29 -7.61
N ILE A 213 -4.58 -9.21 -7.31
CA ILE A 213 -4.32 -10.66 -7.27
C ILE A 213 -5.10 -11.39 -8.39
N ASP A 214 -6.43 -11.25 -8.42
CA ASP A 214 -7.29 -11.98 -9.37
C ASP A 214 -7.61 -11.20 -10.65
N SER A 215 -7.26 -9.91 -10.68
CA SER A 215 -7.45 -9.04 -11.83
C SER A 215 -6.11 -8.93 -12.57
N PRO A 216 -5.84 -9.76 -13.58
CA PRO A 216 -4.82 -9.40 -14.55
C PRO A 216 -5.24 -8.05 -15.11
N ILE A 217 -4.31 -7.09 -15.13
CA ILE A 217 -4.52 -5.81 -15.79
C ILE A 217 -4.73 -6.18 -17.27
N ILE A 218 -5.98 -6.29 -17.71
CA ILE A 218 -6.29 -6.54 -19.11
C ILE A 218 -5.90 -5.25 -19.84
N SER A 219 -4.76 -5.30 -20.52
CA SER A 219 -4.29 -4.30 -21.48
C SER A 219 -5.16 -4.31 -22.73
#